data_AF-A0A1D9GBP1-F1
#
_entry.id   AF-A0A1D9GBP1-F1
#
_cell.length_a   1.000
_cell.length_b   1.000
_cell.length_c   1.000
_cell.angle_alpha   90.00
_cell.angle_beta   90.00
_cell.angle_gamma   90.00
#
_symmetry.space_group_name_H-M   'P 1'
#
loop_
_entity.id
_entity.type
_entity.pdbx_description
1 polymer ?
#
loop_
_entity_poly.entity_id
_entity_poly.type
_entity_poly.pdbx_seq_one_letter_code
_entity_poly.pdbx_strand_id
1 'polypeptide(L)' 'MTNGRKTKKRMRGVPVDHEELKKPHTIWLTGTTWKGFQLSAKDSSTSVVELVEKIIRAEISKD' A
#
# COMPACT_ATOMS: atom_id res chain seq x y z
N MET A 1 -6.87 -20.99 -24.16
CA MET A 1 -5.43 -20.68 -24.08
C MET A 1 -5.13 -20.18 -22.68
N THR A 2 -4.39 -20.96 -21.88
CA THR A 2 -4.12 -20.70 -20.47
C THR A 2 -3.04 -19.62 -20.33
N ASN A 3 -3.40 -18.46 -19.77
CA ASN A 3 -2.49 -17.34 -19.56
C ASN A 3 -1.53 -17.67 -18.40
N GLY A 4 -0.36 -18.21 -18.72
CA GLY A 4 0.67 -18.55 -17.74
C GLY A 4 1.19 -17.29 -17.05
N ARG A 5 0.75 -17.05 -15.81
CA ARG A 5 1.35 -16.03 -14.93
C ARG A 5 2.81 -16.40 -14.71
N LYS A 6 3.73 -15.71 -15.39
CA LYS A 6 5.18 -15.89 -15.23
C LYS A 6 5.58 -15.47 -13.81
N THR A 7 5.66 -16.42 -12.89
CA THR A 7 6.18 -16.17 -11.54
C THR A 7 7.70 -15.94 -11.62
N LYS A 8 8.12 -14.68 -11.74
CA LYS A 8 9.54 -14.30 -11.75
C LYS A 8 10.08 -14.33 -10.32
N LYS A 9 11.13 -15.11 -10.05
CA LYS A 9 11.79 -15.13 -8.73
C LYS A 9 12.34 -13.73 -8.41
N ARG A 10 12.04 -13.24 -7.20
CA ARG A 10 12.37 -11.89 -6.70
C ARG A 10 13.88 -11.68 -6.59
N MET A 11 14.39 -10.51 -6.99
CA MET A 11 15.73 -10.06 -6.62
C MET A 11 15.70 -9.29 -5.29
N ARG A 12 16.65 -9.57 -4.40
CA ARG A 12 16.74 -8.94 -3.08
C ARG A 12 17.27 -7.52 -3.24
N GLY A 13 16.44 -6.52 -2.92
CA GLY A 13 16.82 -5.09 -2.98
C GLY A 13 16.10 -4.28 -4.05
N VAL A 14 15.25 -4.90 -4.89
CA VAL A 14 14.43 -4.19 -5.88
C VAL A 14 13.01 -4.05 -5.34
N PRO A 15 12.44 -2.83 -5.26
CA PRO A 15 11.04 -2.62 -4.93
C PRO A 15 10.16 -3.44 -5.88
N VAL A 16 9.12 -4.07 -5.36
CA VAL A 16 8.15 -4.79 -6.19
C VAL A 16 7.42 -3.74 -7.02
N ASP A 17 7.70 -3.72 -8.32
CA ASP A 17 7.09 -2.81 -9.28
C ASP A 17 5.56 -2.94 -9.20
N HIS A 18 4.91 -2.04 -8.46
CA HIS A 18 3.62 -1.59 -8.91
C HIS A 18 3.84 -1.06 -10.33
N GLU A 19 3.00 -1.46 -11.30
CA GLU A 19 3.16 -1.04 -12.70
C GLU A 19 3.12 0.50 -12.86
N GLU A 20 2.62 1.21 -11.84
CA GLU A 20 2.59 2.67 -11.76
C GLU A 20 3.50 3.22 -10.64
N LEU A 21 4.27 4.25 -10.98
CA LEU A 21 5.09 5.02 -10.03
C LEU A 21 4.18 5.79 -9.04
N LYS A 22 4.50 5.72 -7.75
CA LYS A 22 3.78 6.47 -6.72
C LYS A 22 3.94 7.98 -6.98
N LYS A 23 2.82 8.70 -7.12
CA LYS A 23 2.78 10.17 -7.19
C LYS A 23 2.57 10.74 -5.79
N PRO A 24 3.22 11.86 -5.43
CA PRO A 24 3.01 12.48 -4.13
C PRO A 24 1.59 13.06 -4.07
N HIS A 25 0.81 12.60 -3.09
CA HIS A 25 -0.51 13.13 -2.77
C HIS A 25 -0.55 13.58 -1.32
N THR A 26 -1.08 14.78 -1.08
CA THR A 26 -1.25 15.32 0.27
C THR A 26 -2.70 15.18 0.69
N ILE A 27 -2.93 14.54 1.83
CA ILE A 27 -4.24 14.41 2.49
C ILE A 27 -4.20 15.10 3.84
N TRP A 28 -5.27 15.80 4.16
CA TRP A 28 -5.42 16.51 5.42
C TRP A 28 -6.26 15.65 6.36
N LEU A 29 -5.72 15.36 7.53
CA LEU A 29 -6.33 14.51 8.55
C LEU A 29 -6.34 15.23 9.89
N THR A 30 -7.28 14.88 10.76
CA THR A 30 -7.25 15.33 12.15
C THR A 30 -6.05 14.71 12.88
N GLY A 31 -5.52 15.41 13.88
CA GLY A 31 -4.34 14.95 14.62
C GLY A 31 -4.55 13.61 15.34
N THR A 32 -5.78 13.32 15.77
CA THR A 32 -6.15 12.04 16.38
C THR A 32 -6.11 10.89 15.37
N THR A 33 -6.69 11.11 14.18
CA THR A 33 -6.70 10.12 13.10
C THR A 33 -5.29 9.85 12.59
N TRP A 34 -4.44 10.88 12.45
CA TRP A 34 -3.04 10.69 12.06
C TRP A 34 -2.25 9.84 13.07
N LYS A 35 -2.43 10.09 14.38
CA LYS A 35 -1.81 9.26 15.42
C LYS A 35 -2.29 7.81 15.35
N GLY A 36 -3.60 7.60 15.12
CA GLY A 36 -4.17 6.27 14.91
C GLY A 36 -3.48 5.53 13.76
N PHE A 37 -3.33 6.18 12.61
CA PHE A 37 -2.62 5.61 11.47
C PHE A 37 -1.15 5.30 11.77
N GLN A 38 -0.44 6.17 12.50
CA GLN A 38 0.93 5.91 12.91
C GLN A 38 1.06 4.68 13.82
N LEU A 39 0.13 4.48 14.76
CA LEU A 39 0.10 3.31 15.63
C LEU A 39 -0.19 2.03 14.83
N SER A 40 -1.25 2.03 14.02
CA SER A 40 -1.62 0.88 13.18
C SER A 40 -0.52 0.50 12.17
N ALA A 41 0.21 1.49 11.66
CA ALA A 41 1.35 1.28 10.77
C ALA A 41 2.53 0.61 11.50
N LYS A 42 2.81 1.03 12.75
CA LYS A 42 3.82 0.39 13.61
C LYS A 42 3.46 -1.07 13.90
N ASP A 43 2.21 -1.33 14.29
CA ASP A 43 1.74 -2.68 14.59
C ASP A 43 1.85 -3.60 13.37
N SER A 44 1.58 -3.06 12.18
CA SER A 44 1.63 -3.79 10.92
C SER A 44 3.03 -3.81 10.27
N SER A 45 4.06 -3.26 10.93
CA SER A 45 5.42 -3.10 10.38
C SER A 45 5.44 -2.57 8.95
N THR A 46 4.57 -1.59 8.67
CA THR A 46 4.26 -1.07 7.33
C THR A 46 4.34 0.47 7.36
N SER A 47 4.55 1.11 6.22
CA SER A 47 4.47 2.58 6.17
C SER A 47 3.02 3.07 6.30
N VAL A 48 2.82 4.25 6.89
CA VAL A 48 1.49 4.87 6.98
C VAL A 48 0.84 5.01 5.60
N VAL A 49 1.63 5.33 4.57
CA VAL A 49 1.17 5.47 3.18
C VAL A 49 0.65 4.13 2.63
N GLU A 50 1.38 3.03 2.83
CA GLU A 50 0.94 1.70 2.40
C GLU A 50 -0.29 1.22 3.17
N LEU A 51 -0.40 1.57 4.46
CA LEU A 51 -1.59 1.27 5.25
C LEU A 51 -2.82 1.96 4.66
N VAL A 52 -2.72 3.26 4.36
CA VAL A 52 -3.79 4.03 3.73
C VAL A 52 -4.14 3.46 2.35
N GLU A 53 -3.14 3.12 1.54
CA GLU A 53 -3.35 2.51 0.23
C GLU A 53 -4.10 1.17 0.31
N LYS A 54 -3.75 0.32 1.28
CA LYS A 54 -4.46 -0.95 1.54
C LYS A 54 -5.92 -0.73 1.93
N ILE A 55 -6.18 0.23 2.81
CA ILE A 55 -7.54 0.56 3.27
C ILE A 55 -8.39 1.05 2.09
N ILE A 56 -7.87 1.99 1.29
CA ILE A 56 -8.58 2.54 0.13
C ILE A 56 -8.86 1.43 -0.90
N ARG A 57 -7.88 0.57 -1.22
CA ARG A 57 -8.11 -0.56 -2.14
C ARG A 57 -9.13 -1.55 -1.61
N ALA A 58 -9.11 -1.83 -0.31
CA ALA A 58 -10.07 -2.72 0.33
C ALA A 58 -11.48 -2.13 0.27
N GLU A 59 -11.63 -0.81 0.34
CA GLU A 59 -12.92 -0.15 0.21
C GLU A 59 -13.43 -0.16 -1.23
N ILE A 60 -12.58 0.20 -2.19
CA ILE A 60 -12.94 0.17 -3.63
C ILE A 60 -13.32 -1.24 -4.10
N SER A 61 -12.76 -2.29 -3.50
CA SER A 61 -13.06 -3.68 -3.89
C SER A 61 -14.34 -4.24 -3.26
N LYS A 62 -14.97 -3.53 -2.32
CA LYS A 62 -16.24 -3.94 -1.71
C LYS A 62 -17.47 -3.48 -2.51
N ASP A 63 -17.31 -2.44 -3.32
CA ASP A 63 -18.30 -1.96 -4.30
C ASP A 63 -18.18 -2.74 -5.63
#